data_AF-A0A317JTF7-F1
#
_entry.id   AF-A0A317JTF7-F1
#
_cell.length_a   1.000
_cell.length_b   1.000
_cell.length_c   1.000
_cell.angle_alpha   90.00
_cell.angle_beta   90.00
_cell.angle_gamma   90.00
#
_symmetry.space_group_name_H-M   'P 1'
#
loop_
_entity.id
_entity.type
_entity.pdbx_description
1 polymer ?
#
loop_
_entity_poly.entity_id
_entity_poly.type
_entity_poly.pdbx_seq_one_letter_code
_entity_poly.pdbx_strand_id
1 'polypeptide(L)' 'MTRWGRLLAAGAGVVAARYVLREVRTAPVAPALERTNFRGRTVTLAGGPALAVGAATAGALGAHR' A
#
# COMPACT_ATOMS: atom_id res chain seq x y z
N MET A 1 2.24 -18.59 -14.57
CA MET A 1 3.11 -18.14 -13.46
C MET A 1 3.64 -19.28 -12.58
N THR A 2 4.96 -19.40 -12.44
CA THR A 2 5.59 -20.32 -11.45
C THR A 2 5.45 -19.79 -10.02
N ARG A 3 5.67 -20.64 -9.00
CA ARG A 3 5.66 -20.22 -7.58
C ARG A 3 6.61 -19.04 -7.34
N TRP A 4 7.80 -19.07 -7.95
CA TRP A 4 8.77 -17.98 -7.92
C TRP A 4 8.25 -16.70 -8.57
N GLY A 5 7.60 -16.78 -9.73
CA GLY A 5 6.98 -15.62 -10.36
C GLY A 5 5.90 -14.95 -9.50
N ARG A 6 5.11 -15.75 -8.76
CA ARG A 6 4.12 -15.25 -7.79
C ARG A 6 4.79 -14.55 -6.59
N LEU A 7 5.86 -15.12 -6.06
CA LEU A 7 6.63 -14.52 -4.95
C LEU A 7 7.25 -13.19 -5.37
N LEU A 8 7.80 -13.09 -6.58
CA LEU A 8 8.37 -11.84 -7.10
C LEU A 8 7.29 -10.77 -7.32
N ALA A 9 6.13 -11.13 -7.87
CA ALA A 9 5.02 -10.21 -8.03
C ALA A 9 4.50 -9.70 -6.67
N ALA A 10 4.37 -10.60 -5.68
CA ALA A 10 3.99 -10.22 -4.32
C ALA A 10 5.04 -9.31 -3.66
N GLY A 11 6.33 -9.64 -3.80
CA GLY A 11 7.44 -8.83 -3.28
C GLY A 11 7.44 -7.41 -3.86
N ALA A 12 7.24 -7.28 -5.17
CA ALA A 12 7.15 -5.98 -5.82
C ALA A 12 5.94 -5.16 -5.32
N GLY A 13 4.78 -5.80 -5.13
CA GLY A 13 3.61 -5.14 -4.53
C GLY A 13 3.85 -4.67 -3.10
N VAL A 14 4.53 -5.46 -2.28
CA VAL A 14 4.89 -5.08 -0.90
C VAL A 14 5.83 -3.87 -0.89
N VAL A 15 6.85 -3.85 -1.76
CA VAL A 15 7.77 -2.71 -1.88
C VAL A 15 7.02 -1.45 -2.30
N ALA A 16 6.14 -1.56 -3.31
CA ALA A 16 5.32 -0.44 -3.76
C ALA A 16 4.40 0.10 -2.65
N ALA A 17 3.72 -0.78 -1.91
CA ALA A 17 2.87 -0.38 -0.79
C ALA A 17 3.67 0.34 0.32
N ARG A 18 4.86 -0.19 0.67
CA ARG A 18 5.74 0.43 1.67
C ARG A 18 6.22 1.82 1.23
N TYR A 19 6.56 1.96 -0.04
CA TYR A 19 6.95 3.25 -0.60
C TYR A 19 5.82 4.27 -0.50
N VAL A 20 4.61 3.90 -0.95
CA VAL A 20 3.44 4.78 -0.86
C VAL A 20 3.10 5.15 0.57
N LEU A 21 3.13 4.20 1.52
CA LEU A 21 2.93 4.53 2.94
C LEU A 21 3.92 5.57 3.44
N ARG A 22 5.19 5.43 3.04
CA ARG A 22 6.24 6.37 3.45
C ARG A 22 5.96 7.76 2.88
N GLU A 23 5.69 7.85 1.58
CA GLU A 23 5.39 9.12 0.90
C GLU A 23 4.16 9.81 1.49
N VAL A 24 3.07 9.07 1.69
CA VAL A 24 1.84 9.63 2.27
C VAL A 24 2.08 10.14 3.69
N ARG A 25 2.92 9.48 4.48
CA ARG A 25 3.27 9.95 5.84
C ARG A 25 4.13 11.20 5.85
N THR A 26 4.97 11.39 4.84
CA THR A 26 5.83 12.58 4.71
C THR A 26 5.16 13.71 3.94
N ALA A 27 4.01 13.46 3.31
CA ALA A 27 3.29 14.45 2.52
C ALA A 27 2.59 15.49 3.41
N PRO A 28 2.46 16.75 2.96
CA PRO A 28 1.70 17.78 3.66
C PRO A 28 0.23 17.44 3.89
N VAL A 29 -0.33 16.53 3.09
CA VAL A 29 -1.72 16.05 3.20
C VAL A 29 -1.90 14.96 4.27
N ALA A 30 -0.82 14.45 4.87
CA ALA A 30 -0.88 13.40 5.89
C ALA A 30 -1.87 13.70 7.03
N PRO A 31 -1.94 14.93 7.58
CA PRO A 31 -2.90 15.26 8.64
C PRO A 31 -4.37 15.12 8.21
N ALA A 32 -4.67 15.27 6.92
CA ALA A 32 -6.03 15.11 6.40
C ALA A 32 -6.49 13.63 6.37
N LEU A 33 -5.56 12.69 6.50
CA LEU A 33 -5.83 11.25 6.55
C LEU A 33 -5.93 10.71 7.98
N GLU A 34 -5.65 11.54 8.98
CA GLU A 34 -5.84 11.19 10.38
C GLU A 34 -7.32 11.37 10.77
N ARG A 35 -7.91 10.32 11.35
CA ARG A 35 -9.27 10.32 11.85
C ARG A 35 -9.32 9.80 13.27
N THR A 36 -10.10 10.45 14.11
CA THR A 36 -10.43 9.92 15.44
C THR A 36 -11.56 8.92 15.30
N ASN A 37 -11.37 7.71 15.80
CA ASN A 37 -12.43 6.70 15.81
C ASN A 37 -13.43 6.96 16.96
N PHE A 38 -14.56 6.24 16.97
CA PHE A 38 -15.61 6.36 18.00
C PHE A 38 -15.15 6.11 19.45
N ARG A 39 -13.99 5.46 19.65
CA ARG A 39 -13.34 5.20 20.95
C ARG A 39 -12.26 6.25 21.29
N GLY A 40 -12.21 7.37 20.57
CA GLY A 40 -11.28 8.47 20.83
C GLY A 40 -9.82 8.23 20.39
N ARG A 41 -9.54 7.15 19.64
CA ARG A 41 -8.18 6.84 19.16
C ARG A 41 -7.94 7.41 17.77
N THR A 42 -6.79 8.06 17.56
CA THR A 42 -6.34 8.50 16.24
C THR A 42 -5.94 7.29 15.40
N VAL A 43 -6.48 7.22 14.18
CA VAL A 43 -6.18 6.20 13.19
C VAL A 43 -5.89 6.87 11.85
N THR A 44 -4.94 6.28 11.12
CA THR A 44 -4.54 6.79 9.81
C THR A 44 -5.20 6.01 8.68
N LEU A 45 -5.77 6.71 7.70
CA LEU A 45 -6.40 6.11 6.52
C LEU A 45 -5.39 5.81 5.39
N ALA A 46 -4.12 6.18 5.56
CA ALA A 46 -3.05 5.96 4.57
C ALA A 46 -2.83 4.49 4.19
N GLY A 47 -3.25 3.55 5.05
CA GLY A 47 -3.16 2.11 4.81
C GLY A 47 -3.93 1.65 3.56
N GLY A 48 -5.13 2.19 3.34
CA GLY A 48 -5.98 1.80 2.20
C GLY A 48 -5.34 2.08 0.85
N PRO A 49 -4.97 3.35 0.56
CA PRO A 49 -4.29 3.72 -0.69
C PRO A 49 -3.00 2.93 -0.95
N ALA A 50 -2.19 2.72 0.08
CA ALA A 50 -0.94 1.99 -0.08
C ALA A 50 -1.15 0.51 -0.45
N LEU A 51 -2.12 -0.16 0.18
CA LEU A 51 -2.48 -1.53 -0.16
C LEU A 51 -3.04 -1.63 -1.58
N ALA A 52 -3.86 -0.65 -2.00
CA ALA A 52 -4.41 -0.61 -3.35
C ALA A 52 -3.31 -0.50 -4.41
N VAL A 53 -2.31 0.38 -4.22
CA VAL A 53 -1.17 0.49 -5.13
C VAL A 53 -0.37 -0.81 -5.15
N GLY A 54 -0.05 -1.38 -3.98
CA GLY A 54 0.69 -2.64 -3.92
C GLY A 54 -0.01 -3.80 -4.63
N ALA A 55 -1.33 -3.92 -4.45
CA ALA A 55 -2.14 -4.94 -5.13
C ALA A 55 -2.20 -4.72 -6.65
N ALA A 56 -2.37 -3.47 -7.10
CA ALA A 56 -2.36 -3.13 -8.52
C ALA A 56 -1.00 -3.43 -9.17
N THR A 57 0.11 -3.08 -8.50
CA THR A 57 1.47 -3.38 -8.99
C THR A 57 1.72 -4.88 -9.06
N ALA A 58 1.37 -5.64 -8.02
CA ALA A 58 1.50 -7.09 -8.03
C ALA A 58 0.63 -7.73 -9.12
N GLY A 59 -0.60 -7.25 -9.30
CA GLY A 59 -1.53 -7.70 -10.33
C GLY A 59 -0.99 -7.46 -11.74
N ALA A 60 -0.52 -6.24 -12.03
CA ALA A 60 0.08 -5.91 -13.32
C ALA A 60 1.30 -6.78 -13.62
N LEU A 61 2.23 -6.92 -12.67
CA LEU A 61 3.43 -7.76 -12.83
C LEU A 61 3.10 -9.25 -12.95
N GLY A 62 1.98 -9.69 -12.35
CA GLY A 62 1.50 -11.05 -12.47
C GLY A 62 0.80 -11.33 -13.81
N ALA A 63 0.10 -10.35 -14.36
CA ALA A 63 -0.60 -10.47 -15.65
C ALA A 63 0.36 -10.54 -16.85
N HIS A 64 1.58 -10.03 -16.71
CA HIS A 64 2.62 -10.05 -17.75
C HIS A 64 3.60 -11.24 -17.64
N ARG A 65 3.29 -12.30 -16.89
CA ARG A 65 4.13 -13.50 -16.68
C ARG A 65 3.36 -14.82 -16.79
#